data_AF-A0AAE4B562-F1
#
_entry.id   AF-A0AAE4B562-F1
#
_cell.length_a   1.000
_cell.length_b   1.000
_cell.length_c   1.000
_cell.angle_alpha   90.00
_cell.angle_beta   90.00
_cell.angle_gamma   90.00
#
_symmetry.space_group_name_H-M   'P 1'
#
loop_
_entity.id
_entity.type
_entity.pdbx_description
1 polymer ?
#
loop_
_entity_poly.entity_id
_entity_poly.type
_entity_poly.pdbx_seq_one_letter_code
_entity_poly.pdbx_strand_id
1 'polypeptide(L)'
;MGIGRSGLAIRDGALVLGQTAPNGGARSQIDLFEVLADAYLRGVHDVVVIENSEGGGLPDDLHRFNALLAARGMGRLHVRTAAGGTKLARKAQAILDEQHMVGGRRAMLGLQPDRGEPPEGGALARLQAMAADGDGVIFASVPVIDPERCTGCDACLRVCPHDALTQIKDETGASRYTSAPSTCDACGVCGDVCSFSAIRLEAMAKKPDDIPLVSWTCTACGVNVHAPERGGRRTGQCHICENNNVHRKLFQVLP
;
A
#
# COMPACT_ATOMS: atom_id res chain seq x y z
N MET A 1 -0.60 -22.71 -1.76
CA MET A 1 -1.86 -22.04 -2.16
C MET A 1 -1.53 -20.88 -3.09
N GLY A 2 -1.74 -21.04 -4.40
CA GLY A 2 -1.56 -19.97 -5.38
C GLY A 2 -2.90 -19.31 -5.68
N ILE A 3 -2.96 -17.99 -5.58
CA ILE A 3 -4.14 -17.20 -5.95
C ILE A 3 -4.15 -17.14 -7.49
N GLY A 4 -4.80 -18.10 -8.13
CA GLY A 4 -5.38 -17.81 -9.44
C GLY A 4 -6.32 -16.62 -9.21
N ARG A 5 -6.13 -15.51 -9.92
CA ARG A 5 -6.95 -14.30 -9.71
C ARG A 5 -8.38 -14.58 -10.21
N SER A 6 -9.17 -15.23 -9.37
CA SER A 6 -10.59 -15.46 -9.56
C SER A 6 -11.25 -14.12 -9.83
N GLY A 7 -11.80 -13.94 -11.04
CA GLY A 7 -12.63 -12.78 -11.36
C GLY A 7 -11.95 -11.62 -12.10
N LEU A 8 -10.82 -11.78 -12.79
CA LEU A 8 -10.27 -10.71 -13.64
C LEU A 8 -9.91 -11.20 -15.05
N ALA A 9 -10.39 -10.53 -16.10
CA ALA A 9 -10.02 -10.82 -17.49
C ALA A 9 -10.04 -9.58 -18.40
N ILE A 10 -9.17 -9.54 -19.43
CA ILE A 10 -9.18 -8.51 -20.48
C ILE A 10 -9.67 -9.15 -21.79
N ARG A 11 -10.69 -8.58 -22.42
CA ARG A 11 -11.16 -9.01 -23.76
C ARG A 11 -11.83 -7.87 -24.51
N ASP A 12 -11.62 -7.82 -25.82
CA ASP A 12 -12.17 -6.79 -26.72
C ASP A 12 -11.85 -5.35 -26.27
N GLY A 13 -10.71 -5.13 -25.61
CA GLY A 13 -10.32 -3.82 -25.08
C GLY A 13 -11.05 -3.39 -23.80
N ALA A 14 -11.80 -4.28 -23.15
CA ALA A 14 -12.45 -4.04 -21.86
C ALA A 14 -11.91 -4.97 -20.77
N LEU A 15 -11.73 -4.43 -19.57
CA LEU A 15 -11.40 -5.17 -18.36
C LEU A 15 -12.70 -5.62 -17.67
N VAL A 16 -12.83 -6.92 -17.43
CA VAL A 16 -13.97 -7.52 -16.73
C VAL A 16 -13.54 -7.85 -15.30
N LEU A 17 -14.30 -7.35 -14.33
CA LEU A 17 -14.14 -7.60 -12.91
C LEU A 17 -15.34 -8.38 -12.37
N GLY A 18 -15.09 -9.59 -11.87
CA GLY A 18 -16.03 -10.38 -11.08
C GLY A 18 -15.92 -10.03 -9.60
N GLN A 19 -17.05 -10.02 -8.89
CA GLN A 19 -17.18 -9.55 -7.51
C GLN A 19 -16.46 -10.32 -6.41
N THR A 20 -15.58 -11.28 -6.74
CA THR A 20 -14.62 -11.81 -5.76
C THR A 20 -13.58 -10.74 -5.46
N ALA A 21 -14.00 -9.71 -4.72
CA ALA A 21 -13.10 -8.92 -3.93
C ALA A 21 -12.28 -9.91 -3.10
N PRO A 22 -10.93 -9.83 -3.12
CA PRO A 22 -10.17 -10.57 -2.14
C PRO A 22 -10.71 -10.15 -0.77
N ASN A 23 -11.13 -11.11 0.06
CA ASN A 23 -11.44 -10.92 1.49
C ASN A 23 -10.15 -10.48 2.21
N GLY A 24 -9.64 -9.30 1.92
CA GLY A 24 -8.27 -8.93 2.19
C GLY A 24 -8.16 -7.47 2.58
N GLY A 25 -7.27 -7.22 3.54
CA GLY A 25 -6.93 -5.87 3.98
C GLY A 25 -6.28 -5.03 2.87
N ALA A 26 -5.74 -3.87 3.23
CA ALA A 26 -5.24 -2.87 2.28
C ALA A 26 -4.28 -3.40 1.20
N ARG A 27 -3.52 -4.48 1.47
CA ARG A 27 -2.65 -5.12 0.46
C ARG A 27 -3.43 -5.65 -0.74
N SER A 28 -4.59 -6.26 -0.53
CA SER A 28 -5.37 -6.82 -1.63
C SER A 28 -6.13 -5.77 -2.44
N GLN A 29 -6.41 -4.61 -1.83
CA GLN A 29 -6.88 -3.43 -2.57
C GLN A 29 -5.76 -2.84 -3.44
N ILE A 30 -4.54 -2.71 -2.92
CA ILE A 30 -3.37 -2.28 -3.72
C ILE A 30 -3.18 -3.22 -4.93
N ASP A 31 -3.30 -4.53 -4.71
CA ASP A 31 -3.18 -5.52 -5.79
C ASP A 31 -4.24 -5.33 -6.89
N LEU A 32 -5.49 -4.99 -6.54
CA LEU A 32 -6.55 -4.67 -7.50
C LEU A 32 -6.18 -3.41 -8.31
N PHE A 33 -5.74 -2.36 -7.63
CA PHE A 33 -5.37 -1.10 -8.28
C PHE A 33 -4.13 -1.23 -9.16
N GLU A 34 -3.20 -2.12 -8.83
CA GLU A 34 -2.07 -2.46 -9.69
C GLU A 34 -2.54 -3.01 -11.04
N VAL A 35 -3.54 -3.89 -11.05
CA VAL A 35 -4.09 -4.39 -12.32
C VAL A 35 -4.83 -3.31 -13.10
N LEU A 36 -5.59 -2.48 -12.40
CA LEU A 36 -6.30 -1.37 -13.03
C LEU A 36 -5.30 -0.39 -13.66
N ALA A 37 -4.22 -0.05 -12.97
CA ALA A 37 -3.15 0.80 -13.48
C ALA A 37 -2.48 0.20 -14.70
N ASP A 38 -2.14 -1.08 -14.63
CA ASP A 38 -1.47 -1.81 -15.72
C ASP A 38 -2.39 -1.94 -16.96
N ALA A 39 -3.69 -2.19 -16.77
CA ALA A 39 -4.67 -2.17 -17.85
C ALA A 39 -4.82 -0.76 -18.45
N TYR A 40 -4.95 0.26 -17.60
CA TYR A 40 -5.09 1.66 -18.01
C TYR A 40 -3.90 2.14 -18.84
N LEU A 41 -2.67 1.90 -18.36
CA LEU A 41 -1.45 2.30 -19.07
C LEU A 41 -1.27 1.57 -20.41
N ARG A 42 -1.96 0.44 -20.62
CA ARG A 42 -2.05 -0.26 -21.92
C ARG A 42 -3.20 0.20 -22.81
N GLY A 43 -3.94 1.25 -22.42
CA GLY A 43 -5.04 1.83 -23.19
C GLY A 43 -6.40 1.18 -22.96
N VAL A 44 -6.54 0.31 -21.95
CA VAL A 44 -7.83 -0.29 -21.57
C VAL A 44 -8.53 0.64 -20.59
N HIS A 45 -9.49 1.43 -21.09
CA HIS A 45 -10.22 2.40 -20.26
C HIS A 45 -11.65 1.95 -19.92
N ASP A 46 -12.16 0.94 -20.61
CA ASP A 46 -13.48 0.36 -20.36
C ASP A 46 -13.40 -0.75 -19.30
N VAL A 47 -14.15 -0.58 -18.21
CA VAL A 47 -14.24 -1.58 -17.13
C VAL A 47 -15.68 -2.05 -17.00
N VAL A 48 -15.89 -3.36 -17.02
CA VAL A 48 -17.20 -3.99 -16.82
C VAL A 48 -17.19 -4.73 -15.48
N VAL A 49 -18.05 -4.29 -14.57
CA VAL A 49 -18.24 -4.91 -13.26
C VAL A 49 -19.46 -5.81 -13.29
N ILE A 50 -19.31 -7.07 -12.89
CA ILE A 50 -20.43 -8.00 -12.74
C ILE A 50 -20.95 -7.91 -11.30
N GLU A 51 -22.16 -7.40 -11.11
CA GLU A 51 -22.84 -7.38 -9.82
C GLU A 51 -23.51 -8.72 -9.56
N ASN A 52 -23.06 -9.42 -8.52
CA ASN A 52 -23.82 -10.47 -7.87
C ASN A 52 -24.50 -9.87 -6.64
N SER A 53 -25.60 -10.47 -6.19
CA SER A 53 -26.53 -9.91 -5.20
C SER A 53 -25.96 -9.66 -3.79
N GLU A 54 -24.66 -9.87 -3.56
CA GLU A 54 -24.00 -9.66 -2.27
C GLU A 54 -22.56 -9.11 -2.48
N GLY A 55 -22.31 -7.84 -2.16
CA GLY A 55 -20.94 -7.31 -2.07
C GLY A 55 -20.76 -5.82 -2.39
N GLY A 56 -20.94 -4.94 -1.39
CA GLY A 56 -20.68 -3.50 -1.50
C GLY A 56 -19.21 -3.15 -1.27
N GLY A 57 -18.60 -2.41 -2.20
CA GLY A 57 -17.28 -1.77 -2.03
C GLY A 57 -16.51 -1.53 -3.34
N LEU A 58 -16.66 -2.39 -4.34
CA LEU A 58 -15.95 -2.28 -5.63
C LEU A 58 -16.28 -1.00 -6.42
N PRO A 59 -17.54 -0.49 -6.43
CA PRO A 59 -17.84 0.79 -7.07
C PRO A 59 -17.08 1.97 -6.42
N ASP A 60 -16.98 1.99 -5.09
CA ASP A 60 -16.27 3.06 -4.36
C ASP A 60 -14.76 3.02 -4.64
N ASP A 61 -14.17 1.83 -4.73
CA ASP A 61 -12.76 1.66 -5.09
C ASP A 61 -12.47 2.18 -6.51
N LEU A 62 -13.35 1.90 -7.48
CA LEU A 62 -13.22 2.44 -8.84
C LEU A 62 -13.42 3.96 -8.90
N HIS A 63 -14.31 4.52 -8.07
CA HIS A 63 -14.44 5.97 -7.92
C HIS A 63 -13.16 6.60 -7.37
N ARG A 64 -12.53 5.98 -6.37
CA ARG A 64 -11.25 6.41 -5.82
C ARG A 64 -10.11 6.34 -6.83
N PHE A 65 -10.05 5.27 -7.64
CA PHE A 65 -9.08 5.17 -8.72
C PHE A 65 -9.26 6.26 -9.79
N ASN A 66 -10.51 6.59 -10.14
CA ASN A 66 -10.78 7.73 -11.01
C ASN A 66 -10.34 9.06 -10.41
N ALA A 67 -10.45 9.24 -9.09
CA ALA A 67 -9.92 10.42 -8.41
C ALA A 67 -8.39 10.49 -8.46
N LEU A 68 -7.70 9.35 -8.31
CA LEU A 68 -6.24 9.24 -8.50
C LEU A 68 -5.81 9.72 -9.89
N LEU A 69 -6.51 9.24 -10.94
CA LEU A 69 -6.25 9.61 -12.33
C LEU A 69 -6.53 11.09 -12.59
N ALA A 70 -7.67 11.60 -12.11
CA ALA A 70 -8.07 12.99 -12.30
C ALA A 70 -7.08 13.97 -11.65
N ALA A 71 -6.55 13.65 -10.46
CA ALA A 71 -5.53 14.46 -9.79
C ALA A 71 -4.24 14.59 -10.60
N ARG A 72 -4.01 13.71 -11.58
CA ARG A 72 -2.84 13.66 -12.48
C ARG A 72 -3.16 14.10 -13.90
N GLY A 73 -4.32 14.75 -14.10
CA GLY A 73 -4.77 15.20 -15.42
C GLY A 73 -5.10 14.07 -16.41
N MET A 74 -5.30 12.85 -15.91
CA MET A 74 -5.55 11.68 -16.76
C MET A 74 -7.05 11.47 -17.03
N GLY A 75 -7.37 10.81 -18.15
CA GLY A 75 -8.74 10.45 -18.50
C GLY A 75 -9.33 9.43 -17.52
N ARG A 76 -10.62 9.51 -17.22
CA ARG A 76 -11.31 8.56 -16.34
C ARG A 76 -11.50 7.18 -16.97
N LEU A 77 -11.57 6.15 -16.14
CA LEU A 77 -12.12 4.86 -16.50
C LEU A 77 -13.63 4.96 -16.77
N HIS A 78 -14.07 4.29 -17.83
CA HIS A 78 -15.46 4.12 -18.19
C HIS A 78 -15.99 2.84 -17.53
N VAL A 79 -16.58 2.99 -16.34
CA VAL A 79 -17.13 1.87 -15.58
C VAL A 79 -18.57 1.59 -16.01
N ARG A 80 -18.85 0.36 -16.40
CA ARG A 80 -20.18 -0.16 -16.72
C ARG A 80 -20.52 -1.32 -15.79
N THR A 81 -21.70 -1.28 -15.21
CA THR A 81 -22.15 -2.33 -14.31
C THR A 81 -23.13 -3.26 -15.02
N ALA A 82 -22.91 -4.57 -14.88
CA ALA A 82 -23.74 -5.61 -15.45
C ALA A 82 -24.40 -6.40 -14.32
N ALA A 83 -25.72 -6.26 -14.17
CA ALA A 83 -26.50 -7.06 -13.24
C ALA A 83 -26.40 -8.56 -13.60
N GLY A 84 -26.32 -9.41 -12.58
CA GLY A 84 -26.33 -10.86 -12.70
C GLY A 84 -27.46 -11.37 -13.61
N GLY A 85 -27.16 -12.30 -14.50
CA GLY A 85 -28.14 -12.90 -15.44
C GLY A 85 -28.35 -12.14 -16.76
N THR A 86 -27.83 -10.92 -16.92
CA THR A 86 -27.86 -10.21 -18.21
C THR A 86 -27.00 -10.91 -19.28
N LYS A 87 -27.26 -10.64 -20.57
CA LYS A 87 -26.41 -11.16 -21.68
C LYS A 87 -24.96 -10.69 -21.52
N LEU A 88 -24.77 -9.47 -21.00
CA LEU A 88 -23.47 -8.90 -20.70
C LEU A 88 -22.78 -9.63 -19.54
N ALA A 89 -23.48 -9.91 -18.43
CA ALA A 89 -22.94 -10.68 -17.31
C ALA A 89 -22.58 -12.13 -17.71
N ARG A 90 -23.42 -12.80 -18.52
CA ARG A 90 -23.12 -14.15 -19.05
C ARG A 90 -21.91 -14.17 -19.98
N LYS A 91 -21.79 -13.18 -20.87
CA LYS A 91 -20.61 -13.02 -21.74
C LYS A 91 -19.36 -12.74 -20.89
N ALA A 92 -19.47 -11.86 -19.90
CA ALA A 92 -18.39 -11.49 -19.00
C ALA A 92 -17.92 -12.67 -18.13
N GLN A 93 -18.84 -13.45 -17.57
CA GLN A 93 -18.53 -14.66 -16.79
C GLN A 93 -17.85 -15.74 -17.64
N ALA A 94 -18.30 -15.96 -18.89
CA ALA A 94 -17.66 -16.91 -19.80
C ALA A 94 -16.19 -16.55 -20.09
N ILE A 95 -15.87 -15.25 -20.16
CA ILE A 95 -14.50 -14.76 -20.36
C ILE A 95 -13.63 -15.08 -19.14
N LEU A 96 -14.16 -14.91 -17.92
CA LEU A 96 -13.48 -15.25 -16.68
C LEU A 96 -13.22 -16.77 -16.59
N ASP A 97 -14.21 -17.58 -16.94
CA ASP A 97 -14.12 -19.05 -16.89
C ASP A 97 -13.10 -19.61 -17.91
N GLU A 98 -12.99 -19.00 -19.10
CA GLU A 98 -12.00 -19.37 -20.12
C GLU A 98 -10.56 -19.13 -19.67
N GLN A 99 -10.29 -18.07 -18.91
CA GLN A 99 -8.95 -17.80 -18.37
C GLN A 99 -8.53 -18.81 -17.29
N HIS A 100 -9.50 -19.33 -16.51
CA HIS A 100 -9.26 -20.37 -15.53
C HIS A 100 -8.85 -21.72 -16.19
N MET A 101 -9.40 -22.04 -17.35
CA MET A 101 -9.09 -23.27 -18.12
C MET A 101 -7.66 -23.27 -18.71
N VAL A 102 -7.11 -22.10 -19.06
CA VAL A 102 -5.73 -21.99 -19.60
C VAL A 102 -4.68 -22.11 -18.49
N GLY A 103 -5.01 -21.75 -17.25
CA GLY A 103 -4.14 -21.89 -16.08
C GLY A 103 -3.88 -23.35 -15.65
N GLY A 104 -4.82 -24.26 -15.91
CA GLY A 104 -4.74 -25.66 -15.46
C GLY A 104 -3.60 -26.47 -16.07
N ARG A 105 -3.23 -26.21 -17.32
CA ARG A 105 -2.10 -26.91 -17.99
C ARG A 105 -0.73 -26.40 -17.53
N ARG A 106 -0.62 -25.13 -17.11
CA ARG A 106 0.61 -24.53 -16.56
C ARG A 106 0.85 -24.92 -15.10
N ALA A 107 -0.21 -25.06 -14.30
CA ALA A 107 -0.13 -25.50 -12.91
C ALA A 107 0.46 -26.92 -12.75
N MET A 108 0.29 -27.80 -13.74
CA MET A 108 0.83 -29.17 -13.71
C MET A 108 2.35 -29.25 -13.95
N LEU A 109 2.94 -28.24 -14.61
CA LEU A 109 4.38 -28.17 -14.93
C LEU A 109 5.18 -27.34 -13.92
N GLY A 110 4.57 -26.85 -12.84
CA GLY A 110 5.24 -26.01 -11.83
C GLY A 110 5.73 -24.65 -12.35
N LEU A 111 5.46 -24.33 -13.62
CA LEU A 111 5.77 -23.06 -14.25
C LEU A 111 4.74 -22.04 -13.78
N GLN A 112 5.01 -21.41 -12.64
CA GLN A 112 4.37 -20.13 -12.30
C GLN A 112 4.68 -19.18 -13.46
N PRO A 113 3.69 -18.41 -13.97
CA PRO A 113 4.00 -17.36 -14.94
C PRO A 113 5.12 -16.53 -14.34
N ASP A 114 6.15 -16.29 -15.15
CA ASP A 114 7.26 -15.41 -14.84
C ASP A 114 6.69 -14.20 -14.09
N ARG A 115 7.02 -14.08 -12.80
CA ARG A 115 6.90 -12.80 -12.11
C ARG A 115 7.99 -11.96 -12.74
N GLY A 116 7.79 -11.53 -13.98
CA GLY A 116 8.64 -10.55 -14.60
C GLY A 116 8.70 -9.42 -13.59
N GLU A 117 9.87 -9.23 -12.98
CA GLU A 117 10.08 -8.13 -12.05
C GLU A 117 9.62 -6.88 -12.77
N PRO A 118 8.57 -6.19 -12.28
CA PRO A 118 8.12 -4.98 -12.94
C PRO A 118 9.33 -4.02 -12.97
N PRO A 119 9.63 -3.43 -14.13
CA PRO A 119 10.77 -2.54 -14.26
C PRO A 119 10.60 -1.40 -13.25
N GLU A 120 11.53 -1.27 -12.29
CA GLU A 120 11.58 -0.25 -11.24
C GLU A 120 10.23 0.43 -10.94
N GLY A 121 9.38 -0.27 -10.18
CA GLY A 121 8.07 0.20 -9.73
C GLY A 121 6.91 -0.33 -10.60
N GLY A 122 5.89 -0.92 -9.95
CA GLY A 122 4.67 -1.39 -10.61
C GLY A 122 3.93 -0.30 -11.42
N ALA A 123 2.95 -0.70 -12.22
CA ALA A 123 2.10 0.23 -12.96
C ALA A 123 1.43 1.28 -12.06
N LEU A 124 1.04 0.88 -10.84
CA LEU A 124 0.49 1.81 -9.86
C LEU A 124 1.53 2.79 -9.34
N ALA A 125 2.78 2.35 -9.14
CA ALA A 125 3.89 3.22 -8.75
C ALA A 125 4.20 4.26 -9.84
N ARG A 126 4.10 3.86 -11.12
CA ARG A 126 4.26 4.78 -12.26
C ARG A 126 3.18 5.85 -12.28
N LEU A 127 1.92 5.48 -12.05
CA LEU A 127 0.84 6.47 -11.87
C LEU A 127 1.13 7.35 -10.65
N GLN A 128 1.48 6.73 -9.52
CA GLN A 128 1.72 7.40 -8.25
C GLN A 128 2.77 8.52 -8.35
N ALA A 129 3.86 8.27 -9.08
CA ALA A 129 4.99 9.18 -9.29
C ALA A 129 4.67 10.40 -10.19
N MET A 130 3.54 10.37 -10.92
CA MET A 130 3.13 11.53 -11.71
C MET A 130 2.79 12.72 -10.81
N ALA A 131 3.07 13.92 -11.28
CA ALA A 131 2.68 15.15 -10.61
C ALA A 131 1.17 15.16 -10.37
N ALA A 132 0.77 15.56 -9.17
CA ALA A 132 -0.62 15.67 -8.80
C ALA A 132 -0.93 17.10 -8.39
N ASP A 133 -2.00 17.66 -8.96
CA ASP A 133 -2.40 19.04 -8.73
C ASP A 133 -3.55 19.10 -7.70
N GLY A 134 -3.44 20.03 -6.73
CA GLY A 134 -4.54 20.42 -5.83
C GLY A 134 -4.39 19.99 -4.35
N ASP A 135 -5.23 20.56 -3.49
CA ASP A 135 -5.32 20.20 -2.07
C ASP A 135 -6.16 18.93 -1.88
N GLY A 136 -5.67 17.98 -1.07
CA GLY A 136 -6.38 16.74 -0.77
C GLY A 136 -6.27 15.65 -1.84
N VAL A 137 -5.19 15.66 -2.62
CA VAL A 137 -4.82 14.63 -3.59
C VAL A 137 -4.89 13.24 -2.96
N ILE A 138 -5.48 12.30 -3.72
CA ILE A 138 -5.47 10.88 -3.41
C ILE A 138 -4.20 10.25 -3.98
N PHE A 139 -3.61 9.39 -3.17
CA PHE A 139 -2.42 8.62 -3.46
C PHE A 139 -2.75 7.14 -3.47
N ALA A 140 -2.17 6.40 -4.41
CA ALA A 140 -2.47 5.00 -4.62
C ALA A 140 -2.06 4.13 -3.43
N SER A 141 -0.90 4.40 -2.84
CA SER A 141 -0.44 3.80 -1.59
C SER A 141 0.18 4.84 -0.68
N VAL A 142 -0.21 4.80 0.60
CA VAL A 142 0.19 5.76 1.61
C VAL A 142 0.74 5.00 2.81
N PRO A 143 2.03 5.11 3.14
CA PRO A 143 2.54 4.58 4.39
C PRO A 143 2.10 5.49 5.54
N VAL A 144 1.38 4.90 6.49
CA VAL A 144 0.83 5.57 7.67
C VAL A 144 1.48 4.97 8.92
N ILE A 145 2.00 5.85 9.77
CA ILE A 145 2.56 5.51 11.08
C ILE A 145 1.48 5.73 12.14
N ASP A 146 1.24 4.72 12.98
CA ASP A 146 0.42 4.81 14.18
C ASP A 146 1.27 5.38 15.34
N PRO A 147 1.02 6.62 15.79
CA PRO A 147 1.80 7.24 16.86
C PRO A 147 1.63 6.53 18.21
N GLU A 148 0.49 5.87 18.45
CA GLU A 148 0.20 5.13 19.70
C GLU A 148 1.02 3.86 19.86
N ARG A 149 1.56 3.34 18.76
CA ARG A 149 2.35 2.11 18.74
C ARG A 149 3.82 2.35 18.41
N CYS A 150 4.13 3.48 17.80
CA CYS A 150 5.46 3.78 17.31
C CYS A 150 6.40 4.17 18.46
N THR A 151 7.54 3.48 18.54
CA THR A 151 8.57 3.75 19.57
C THR A 151 9.67 4.68 19.10
N GLY A 152 9.61 5.17 17.85
CA GLY A 152 10.63 6.03 17.26
C GLY A 152 12.00 5.38 17.04
N CYS A 153 12.04 4.10 16.65
CA CYS A 153 13.31 3.39 16.39
C CYS A 153 13.93 3.69 15.00
N ASP A 154 13.21 4.41 14.14
CA ASP A 154 13.57 4.78 12.76
C ASP A 154 13.91 3.62 11.80
N ALA A 155 13.62 2.37 12.18
CA ALA A 155 13.96 1.21 11.33
C ALA A 155 13.27 1.28 9.95
N CYS A 156 12.02 1.72 9.93
CA CYS A 156 11.23 1.91 8.71
C CYS A 156 11.76 3.02 7.80
N LEU A 157 12.23 4.14 8.38
CA LEU A 157 12.83 5.24 7.63
C LEU A 157 14.12 4.76 6.96
N ARG A 158 14.97 4.04 7.69
CA ARG A 158 16.27 3.57 7.18
C ARG A 158 16.19 2.48 6.11
N VAL A 159 15.14 1.65 6.13
CA VAL A 159 15.00 0.53 5.19
C VAL A 159 14.22 0.91 3.93
N CYS A 160 13.52 2.06 3.92
CA CYS A 160 12.73 2.47 2.78
C CYS A 160 13.65 2.86 1.61
N PRO A 161 13.61 2.15 0.46
CA PRO A 161 14.48 2.48 -0.67
C PRO A 161 14.05 3.73 -1.44
N HIS A 162 12.89 4.30 -1.10
CA HIS A 162 12.27 5.43 -1.82
C HIS A 162 12.00 6.65 -0.93
N ASP A 163 12.51 6.65 0.31
CA ASP A 163 12.33 7.75 1.27
C ASP A 163 10.85 8.17 1.46
N ALA A 164 9.92 7.21 1.33
CA ALA A 164 8.48 7.46 1.48
C ALA A 164 8.08 7.82 2.92
N LEU A 165 8.95 7.54 3.89
CA LEU A 165 8.87 7.97 5.28
C LEU A 165 10.19 8.64 5.63
N THR A 166 10.13 9.88 6.12
CA THR A 166 11.32 10.64 6.52
C THR A 166 11.11 11.40 7.83
N GLN A 167 12.21 11.85 8.43
CA GLN A 167 12.20 12.77 9.57
C GLN A 167 12.62 14.15 9.08
N ILE A 168 11.77 15.13 9.30
CA ILE A 168 12.03 16.54 8.96
C ILE A 168 12.07 17.39 10.23
N LYS A 169 12.64 18.59 10.12
CA LYS A 169 12.56 19.62 11.16
C LYS A 169 11.71 20.76 10.63
N ASP A 170 10.79 21.26 11.46
CA ASP A 170 10.04 22.47 11.13
C ASP A 170 10.87 23.74 11.39
N GLU A 171 10.26 24.90 11.09
CA GLU A 171 10.90 26.22 11.26
C GLU A 171 11.28 26.52 12.72
N THR A 172 10.63 25.86 13.69
CA THR A 172 10.94 25.99 15.13
C THR A 172 12.07 25.05 15.56
N GLY A 173 12.54 24.18 14.67
CA GLY A 173 13.53 23.15 14.93
C GLY A 173 12.95 21.86 15.53
N ALA A 174 11.63 21.76 15.71
CA ALA A 174 10.98 20.57 16.21
C ALA A 174 10.97 19.48 15.14
N SER A 175 11.31 18.25 15.54
CA SER A 175 11.41 17.12 14.62
C SER A 175 10.04 16.47 14.41
N ARG A 176 9.75 16.03 13.20
CA ARG A 176 8.48 15.40 12.82
C ARG A 176 8.74 14.24 11.87
N TYR A 177 7.96 13.16 11.97
CA TYR A 177 7.88 12.21 10.86
C TYR A 177 6.92 12.73 9.80
N THR A 178 7.33 12.64 8.55
CA THR A 178 6.50 12.97 7.39
C THR A 178 6.39 11.77 6.47
N SER A 179 5.22 11.63 5.86
CA SER A 179 4.96 10.69 4.78
C SER A 179 5.06 11.44 3.46
N ALA A 180 5.79 10.87 2.50
CA ALA A 180 5.89 11.32 1.12
C ALA A 180 5.25 10.26 0.21
N PRO A 181 3.90 10.18 0.13
CA PRO A 181 3.27 9.07 -0.57
C PRO A 181 3.63 9.00 -2.05
N SER A 182 3.93 10.14 -2.69
CA SER A 182 4.30 10.22 -4.11
C SER A 182 5.52 9.37 -4.48
N THR A 183 6.40 9.06 -3.52
CA THR A 183 7.57 8.18 -3.74
C THR A 183 7.32 6.74 -3.28
N CYS A 184 6.17 6.43 -2.69
CA CYS A 184 5.85 5.09 -2.22
C CYS A 184 5.46 4.18 -3.40
N ASP A 185 6.20 3.08 -3.56
CA ASP A 185 5.93 2.01 -4.53
C ASP A 185 5.07 0.87 -3.95
N ALA A 186 4.66 0.99 -2.69
CA ALA A 186 3.97 -0.04 -1.91
C ALA A 186 4.76 -1.35 -1.72
N CYS A 187 6.10 -1.34 -1.69
CA CYS A 187 6.89 -2.57 -1.45
C CYS A 187 6.57 -3.28 -0.12
N GLY A 188 6.17 -2.53 0.92
CA GLY A 188 5.73 -3.09 2.21
C GLY A 188 6.84 -3.33 3.24
N VAL A 189 8.11 -3.15 2.88
CA VAL A 189 9.27 -3.42 3.76
C VAL A 189 9.22 -2.65 5.09
N CYS A 190 8.64 -1.44 5.10
CA CYS A 190 8.46 -0.65 6.30
C CYS A 190 7.50 -1.28 7.31
N GLY A 191 6.45 -1.97 6.83
CA GLY A 191 5.55 -2.76 7.66
C GLY A 191 6.24 -3.99 8.23
N ASP A 192 6.98 -4.71 7.39
CA ASP A 192 7.67 -5.95 7.75
C ASP A 192 8.76 -5.74 8.82
N VAL A 193 9.52 -4.64 8.72
CA VAL A 193 10.57 -4.32 9.70
C VAL A 193 10.01 -3.81 11.03
N CYS A 194 8.74 -3.37 11.07
CA CYS A 194 8.17 -2.75 12.25
C CYS A 194 7.77 -3.80 13.29
N SER A 195 8.66 -4.05 14.26
CA SER A 195 8.40 -5.02 15.35
C SER A 195 7.21 -4.64 16.26
N PHE A 196 6.73 -3.40 16.18
CA PHE A 196 5.58 -2.91 16.95
C PHE A 196 4.28 -2.87 16.13
N SER A 197 4.33 -3.27 14.84
CA SER A 197 3.27 -3.14 13.84
C SER A 197 2.59 -1.76 13.85
N ALA A 198 3.39 -0.72 14.03
CA ALA A 198 2.97 0.68 14.00
C ALA A 198 2.87 1.25 12.57
N ILE A 199 3.03 0.42 11.53
CA ILE A 199 3.03 0.88 10.13
C ILE A 199 2.01 0.07 9.34
N ARG A 200 1.25 0.78 8.52
CA ARG A 200 0.31 0.21 7.56
C ARG A 200 0.38 0.98 6.25
N LEU A 201 0.16 0.28 5.15
CA LEU A 201 -0.08 0.89 3.84
C LEU A 201 -1.58 1.06 3.68
N GLU A 202 -2.03 2.28 3.40
CA GLU A 202 -3.40 2.58 3.02
C GLU A 202 -3.51 2.73 1.51
N ALA A 203 -4.53 2.13 0.91
CA ALA A 203 -4.81 2.26 -0.51
C ALA A 203 -5.71 3.48 -0.74
N MET A 204 -5.45 4.25 -1.79
CA MET A 204 -6.30 5.39 -2.21
C MET A 204 -6.60 6.38 -1.07
N ALA A 205 -5.58 6.72 -0.31
CA ALA A 205 -5.69 7.61 0.84
C ALA A 205 -5.05 8.97 0.56
N LYS A 206 -5.39 9.95 1.41
CA LYS A 206 -4.69 11.24 1.43
C LYS A 206 -3.38 11.10 2.20
N LYS A 207 -2.45 12.03 1.97
CA LYS A 207 -1.26 12.16 2.83
C LYS A 207 -1.72 12.38 4.29
N PRO A 208 -1.23 11.58 5.26
CA PRO A 208 -1.51 11.79 6.67
C PRO A 208 -0.78 13.03 7.18
N ASP A 209 -1.28 13.60 8.28
CA ASP A 209 -0.60 14.70 8.97
C ASP A 209 0.77 14.25 9.50
N ASP A 210 1.72 15.19 9.49
CA ASP A 210 3.06 14.95 10.02
C ASP A 210 3.04 14.76 11.54
N ILE A 211 3.74 13.75 12.03
CA ILE A 211 3.72 13.33 13.43
C ILE A 211 4.81 14.07 14.21
N PRO A 212 4.47 14.93 15.19
CA PRO A 212 5.46 15.61 16.01
C PRO A 212 6.23 14.62 16.89
N LEU A 213 7.53 14.87 17.05
CA LEU A 213 8.44 14.07 17.85
C LEU A 213 8.96 14.86 19.04
N VAL A 214 9.11 14.17 20.16
CA VAL A 214 9.80 14.69 21.35
C VAL A 214 11.11 13.94 21.53
N SER A 215 12.18 14.67 21.89
CA SER A 215 13.50 14.09 22.13
C SER A 215 13.85 14.13 23.61
N TRP A 216 14.52 13.09 24.10
CA TRP A 216 15.05 13.02 25.46
C TRP A 216 16.32 12.16 25.52
N THR A 217 17.06 12.31 26.61
CA THR A 217 18.22 11.45 26.90
C THR A 217 17.76 10.27 27.76
N CYS A 218 18.06 9.04 27.32
CA CYS A 218 17.70 7.83 28.06
C CYS A 218 18.38 7.80 29.44
N THR A 219 17.60 7.64 30.51
CA THR A 219 18.11 7.60 31.89
C THR A 219 18.98 6.39 32.21
N ALA A 220 18.92 5.32 31.40
CA ALA A 220 19.67 4.08 31.63
C ALA A 220 20.99 4.01 30.83
N CYS A 221 21.00 4.44 29.56
CA CYS A 221 22.19 4.35 28.70
C CYS A 221 22.77 5.69 28.23
N GLY A 222 22.10 6.81 28.51
CA GLY A 222 22.56 8.15 28.12
C GLY A 222 22.42 8.50 26.63
N VAL A 223 21.84 7.61 25.81
CA VAL A 223 21.63 7.89 24.37
C VAL A 223 20.44 8.84 24.18
N ASN A 224 20.61 9.81 23.28
CA ASN A 224 19.52 10.68 22.83
C ASN A 224 18.58 9.89 21.91
N VAL A 225 17.30 9.93 22.23
CA VAL A 225 16.25 9.25 21.48
C VAL A 225 15.07 10.18 21.26
N HIS A 226 14.23 9.83 20.30
CA HIS A 226 12.97 10.52 20.04
C HIS A 226 11.84 9.52 19.85
N ALA A 227 10.61 9.98 20.04
CA ALA A 227 9.40 9.22 19.74
C ALA A 227 8.25 10.19 19.45
N PRO A 228 7.15 9.68 18.85
CA PRO A 228 5.92 10.45 18.70
C PRO A 228 5.49 11.11 20.01
N GLU A 229 5.09 12.38 19.92
CA GLU A 229 4.62 13.15 21.07
C GLU A 229 3.41 12.47 21.73
N ARG A 230 2.49 11.98 20.90
CA ARG A 230 1.37 11.15 21.32
C ARG A 230 1.78 9.69 21.20
N GLY A 231 1.43 8.87 22.19
CA GLY A 231 1.61 7.42 22.09
C GLY A 231 3.02 6.86 22.32
N GLY A 232 4.07 7.66 22.12
CA GLY A 232 5.44 7.25 22.42
C GLY A 232 5.60 6.88 23.90
N ARG A 233 6.17 5.70 24.20
CA ARG A 233 6.45 5.27 25.57
C ARG A 233 7.42 6.26 26.25
N ARG A 234 6.89 7.12 27.13
CA ARG A 234 7.66 8.12 27.90
C ARG A 234 8.09 7.58 29.26
N THR A 235 8.71 6.40 29.31
CA THR A 235 9.28 5.85 30.55
C THR A 235 10.60 6.50 30.95
N GLY A 236 11.07 7.50 30.18
CA GLY A 236 12.40 8.11 30.33
C GLY A 236 13.54 7.21 29.82
N GLN A 237 13.23 6.01 29.33
CA GLN A 237 14.18 5.07 28.77
C GLN A 237 13.96 4.90 27.26
N CYS A 238 15.00 4.48 26.52
CA CYS A 238 14.84 4.12 25.12
C CYS A 238 14.20 2.72 24.99
N HIS A 239 13.62 2.43 23.82
CA HIS A 239 12.95 1.15 23.57
C HIS A 239 13.86 -0.09 23.74
N ILE A 240 15.19 0.08 23.59
CA ILE A 240 16.17 -0.99 23.78
C ILE A 240 16.36 -1.27 25.28
N CYS A 241 16.59 -0.23 26.08
CA CYS A 241 16.80 -0.36 27.52
C CYS A 241 15.54 -0.91 28.22
N GLU A 242 14.37 -0.46 27.79
CA GLU A 242 13.07 -0.93 28.29
C GLU A 242 12.85 -2.42 28.03
N ASN A 243 13.22 -2.91 26.84
CA ASN A 243 12.98 -4.31 26.46
C ASN A 243 14.06 -5.28 26.94
N ASN A 244 15.32 -4.85 27.05
CA ASN A 244 16.45 -5.78 27.21
C ASN A 244 17.24 -5.61 28.51
N ASN A 245 16.95 -4.62 29.37
CA ASN A 245 17.70 -4.37 30.62
C ASN A 245 19.24 -4.39 30.43
N VAL A 246 19.70 -3.94 29.25
CA VAL A 246 21.08 -4.11 28.75
C VAL A 246 22.12 -3.35 29.56
N HIS A 247 21.70 -2.37 30.36
CA HIS A 247 22.58 -1.61 31.25
C HIS A 247 23.31 -2.49 32.28
N ARG A 248 22.89 -3.75 32.52
CA ARG A 248 23.65 -4.69 33.37
C ARG A 248 24.76 -5.46 32.65
N LYS A 249 24.81 -5.45 31.31
CA LYS A 249 25.71 -6.31 30.51
C LYS A 249 26.68 -5.54 29.58
N LEU A 250 26.52 -4.23 29.43
CA LEU A 250 27.37 -3.41 28.55
C LEU A 250 28.84 -3.32 29.03
N PHE A 251 29.12 -3.49 30.32
CA PHE A 251 30.48 -3.47 30.87
C PHE A 251 31.30 -4.74 30.59
N GLN A 252 30.71 -5.79 29.99
CA GLN A 252 31.36 -7.09 29.82
C GLN A 252 32.20 -7.22 28.54
N VAL A 253 32.36 -6.13 27.77
CA VAL A 253 33.07 -6.16 26.47
C VAL A 253 34.23 -5.15 26.41
N LEU A 254 34.94 -4.98 27.53
CA LEU A 254 36.29 -4.40 27.55
C LEU A 254 37.25 -5.47 28.08
N PRO A 255 38.18 -5.99 27.26
CA PRO A 255 39.30 -6.80 27.73
C PRO A 255 40.32 -5.97 28.52
#